data_AF-A0AAD0P2L4-F1
#
_entry.id   AF-A0AAD0P2L4-F1
#
_cell.length_a   1.000
_cell.length_b   1.000
_cell.length_c   1.000
_cell.angle_alpha   90.00
_cell.angle_beta   90.00
_cell.angle_gamma   90.00
#
_symmetry.space_group_name_H-M   'P 1'
#
loop_
_entity.id
_entity.type
_entity.pdbx_description
1 polymer ?
#
loop_
_entity_poly.entity_id
_entity_poly.type
_entity_poly.pdbx_seq_one_letter_code
_entity_poly.pdbx_strand_id
1 'polypeptide(L)'
;MLKFKFVAAKPVEADPDGPSLLPDYKVYELTLLQRILTLTAGGLLMYGIGYLFYHHWLLSLLLMPGGAYAPHMLRNYLLKRRRNALNLQFKQTLFSLSSSLSAGRSVENAFREAVQDLRMLDPEGSSVMISELNIICARMEYGQPVEEALRNFSERAGMEDIERFADVFSVCKRTGGDLVEVVRRTSTIIGEKLDIQQDIAVSIAQKKFEAKALLISPLIMVMFMSLTAGDYMKPMYTGAGIAISTLALVALFLCYLWTTKIMDIPL
;
A
#
# COMPACT_ATOMS: atom_id res chain seq x y z
N MET A 1 18.01 4.67 14.28
CA MET A 1 17.34 3.90 15.34
C MET A 1 16.10 4.61 15.95
N LEU A 2 15.35 5.44 15.20
CA LEU A 2 14.16 6.13 15.75
C LEU A 2 13.06 6.52 14.73
N LYS A 3 13.03 5.90 13.54
CA LYS A 3 12.01 6.20 12.50
C LYS A 3 11.01 5.08 12.20
N PHE A 4 11.03 3.96 12.92
CA PHE A 4 10.19 2.78 12.62
C PHE A 4 8.95 2.60 13.51
N LYS A 5 8.75 3.42 14.55
CA LYS A 5 7.62 3.26 15.49
C LYS A 5 6.33 4.02 15.14
N PHE A 6 6.31 4.89 14.14
CA PHE A 6 5.11 5.70 13.83
C PHE A 6 4.20 5.14 12.72
N VAL A 7 4.57 3.99 12.14
CA VAL A 7 3.72 3.28 11.16
C VAL A 7 3.50 1.84 11.65
N ALA A 8 3.23 1.68 12.94
CA ALA A 8 2.51 0.51 13.40
C ALA A 8 1.09 0.65 12.84
N ALA A 9 0.73 -0.23 11.89
CA ALA A 9 -0.67 -0.44 11.58
C ALA A 9 -1.33 -0.81 12.91
N LYS A 10 -2.17 0.10 13.44
CA LYS A 10 -2.94 -0.17 14.64
C LYS A 10 -3.71 -1.48 14.39
N PRO A 11 -3.71 -2.45 15.31
CA PRO A 11 -4.62 -3.58 15.18
C PRO A 11 -6.03 -3.01 15.02
N VAL A 12 -6.82 -3.63 14.14
CA VAL A 12 -8.19 -3.22 13.84
C VAL A 12 -8.93 -3.06 15.17
N GLU A 13 -9.13 -1.81 15.61
CA GLU A 13 -10.02 -1.51 16.73
C GLU A 13 -11.42 -1.85 16.22
N ALA A 14 -12.04 -2.83 16.88
CA ALA A 14 -13.42 -3.19 16.64
C ALA A 14 -14.29 -1.94 16.90
N ASP A 15 -15.03 -1.54 15.87
CA ASP A 15 -16.10 -0.56 15.96
C ASP A 15 -17.14 -1.03 17.00
N PRO A 16 -17.40 -0.26 18.08
CA PRO A 16 -18.30 -0.71 19.14
C PRO A 16 -19.78 -0.76 18.74
N ASP A 17 -20.19 -0.20 17.60
CA ASP A 17 -21.62 -0.06 17.22
C ASP A 17 -21.98 -0.59 15.80
N GLY A 18 -21.26 -1.59 15.28
CA GLY A 18 -21.55 -2.24 13.98
C GLY A 18 -21.91 -3.74 14.11
N PRO A 19 -22.84 -4.30 13.30
CA PRO A 19 -23.36 -5.65 13.51
C PRO A 19 -22.30 -6.72 13.11
N SER A 20 -21.46 -7.18 14.02
CA SER A 20 -20.60 -8.38 13.87
C SER A 20 -19.92 -8.55 12.49
N LEU A 21 -19.21 -7.54 11.98
CA LEU A 21 -18.67 -7.56 10.61
C LEU A 21 -17.16 -7.85 10.60
N LEU A 22 -16.79 -8.99 10.01
CA LEU A 22 -15.41 -9.37 9.72
C LEU A 22 -14.69 -8.27 8.92
N PRO A 23 -13.37 -8.08 9.10
CA PRO A 23 -12.62 -7.01 8.43
C PRO A 23 -12.69 -7.10 6.90
N ASP A 24 -12.96 -5.95 6.27
CA ASP A 24 -12.85 -5.74 4.82
C ASP A 24 -11.44 -5.20 4.48
N TYR A 25 -10.79 -5.84 3.50
CA TYR A 25 -9.45 -5.49 3.03
C TYR A 25 -9.47 -4.66 1.74
N LYS A 26 -10.66 -4.34 1.22
CA LYS A 26 -10.86 -3.49 0.04
C LYS A 26 -10.74 -2.00 0.36
N VAL A 27 -11.01 -1.63 1.61
CA VAL A 27 -11.03 -0.24 2.04
C VAL A 27 -10.02 -0.03 3.18
N TYR A 28 -9.29 1.08 3.10
CA TYR A 28 -8.50 1.59 4.21
C TYR A 28 -9.13 2.88 4.71
N GLU A 29 -9.58 2.88 5.96
CA GLU A 29 -10.07 4.07 6.63
C GLU A 29 -8.92 4.79 7.32
N LEU A 30 -8.73 6.06 6.97
CA LEU A 30 -7.73 6.90 7.63
C LEU A 30 -8.28 7.38 8.96
N THR A 31 -7.51 7.24 10.03
CA THR A 31 -7.84 7.87 11.31
C THR A 31 -7.92 9.39 11.14
N LEU A 32 -8.83 10.04 11.87
CA LEU A 32 -9.00 11.51 11.84
C LEU A 32 -7.68 12.26 12.05
N LEU A 33 -6.82 11.79 12.96
CA LEU A 33 -5.49 12.35 13.18
C LEU A 33 -4.61 12.25 11.94
N GLN A 34 -4.54 11.06 11.31
CA GLN A 34 -3.75 10.85 10.09
C GLN A 34 -4.26 11.72 8.94
N ARG A 35 -5.58 11.85 8.80
CA ARG A 35 -6.21 12.70 7.79
C ARG A 35 -5.90 14.18 8.00
N ILE A 36 -6.03 14.68 9.24
CA ILE A 36 -5.72 16.07 9.56
C ILE A 36 -4.23 16.35 9.38
N LEU A 37 -3.35 15.48 9.89
CA LEU A 37 -1.90 15.64 9.81
C LEU A 37 -1.40 15.64 8.36
N THR A 38 -1.96 14.77 7.51
CA THR A 38 -1.59 14.73 6.09
C THR A 38 -2.14 15.90 5.30
N LEU A 39 -3.35 16.35 5.63
CA LEU A 39 -3.93 17.55 5.03
C LEU A 39 -3.12 18.80 5.40
N THR A 40 -2.76 18.97 6.67
CA THR A 40 -1.97 20.12 7.13
C THR A 40 -0.56 20.07 6.57
N ALA A 41 0.09 18.89 6.57
CA ALA A 41 1.43 18.73 5.97
C ALA A 41 1.41 19.01 4.46
N GLY A 42 0.43 18.49 3.73
CA GLY A 42 0.26 18.73 2.29
C GLY A 42 -0.02 20.20 1.96
N GLY A 43 -0.90 20.84 2.74
CA GLY A 43 -1.20 22.26 2.62
C GLY A 43 0.00 23.15 2.92
N LEU A 44 0.76 22.85 3.98
CA LEU A 44 1.97 23.58 4.37
C LEU A 44 3.07 23.45 3.31
N LEU A 45 3.22 22.26 2.71
CA LEU A 45 4.17 22.04 1.62
C LEU A 45 3.79 22.87 0.39
N MET A 46 2.53 22.83 -0.05
CA MET A 46 2.05 23.65 -1.17
C MET A 46 2.19 25.15 -0.91
N TYR A 47 1.89 25.60 0.30
CA TYR A 47 2.12 26.98 0.73
C TYR A 47 3.62 27.34 0.73
N GLY A 48 4.49 26.44 1.16
CA GLY A 48 5.94 26.67 1.10
C GLY A 48 6.43 26.88 -0.34
N ILE A 49 5.97 26.05 -1.27
CA ILE A 49 6.29 26.18 -2.70
C ILE A 49 5.74 27.50 -3.26
N GLY A 50 4.48 27.85 -2.97
CA GLY A 50 3.88 29.10 -3.42
C GLY A 50 4.62 30.33 -2.88
N TYR A 51 4.99 30.31 -1.60
CA TYR A 51 5.74 31.41 -0.98
C TYR A 51 7.13 31.57 -1.61
N LEU A 52 7.81 30.46 -1.93
CA LEU A 52 9.14 30.48 -2.53
C LEU A 52 9.15 31.13 -3.92
N PHE A 53 8.11 30.87 -4.74
CA PHE A 53 8.02 31.39 -6.11
C PHE A 53 7.46 32.80 -6.21
N TYR A 54 6.50 33.17 -5.35
CA TYR A 54 5.80 34.45 -5.47
C TYR A 54 6.21 35.49 -4.42
N HIS A 55 6.83 35.07 -3.30
CA HIS A 55 7.11 35.92 -2.14
C HIS A 55 5.89 36.70 -1.62
N HIS A 56 4.68 36.23 -1.98
CA HIS A 56 3.42 36.90 -1.73
C HIS A 56 2.45 35.95 -1.03
N TRP A 57 1.96 36.35 0.15
CA TRP A 57 1.16 35.49 1.00
C TRP A 57 -0.20 35.12 0.40
N LEU A 58 -0.90 36.05 -0.30
CA LEU A 58 -2.17 35.73 -0.99
C LEU A 58 -2.01 34.66 -2.09
N LEU A 59 -1.03 34.80 -2.97
CA LEU A 59 -0.82 33.85 -4.07
C LEU A 59 -0.42 32.47 -3.55
N SER A 60 0.36 32.44 -2.47
CA SER A 60 0.70 31.19 -1.79
C SER A 60 -0.53 30.50 -1.15
N LEU A 61 -1.42 31.28 -0.55
CA LEU A 61 -2.68 30.77 0.02
C LEU A 61 -3.54 30.08 -1.05
N LEU A 62 -3.55 30.60 -2.28
CA LEU A 62 -4.32 30.05 -3.39
C LEU A 62 -3.83 28.65 -3.84
N LEU A 63 -2.56 28.30 -3.59
CA LEU A 63 -1.99 26.98 -3.87
C LEU A 63 -2.27 25.94 -2.79
N MET A 64 -2.62 26.37 -1.57
CA MET A 64 -2.85 25.50 -0.41
C MET A 64 -3.91 24.40 -0.65
N PRO A 65 -5.05 24.64 -1.34
CA PRO A 65 -6.04 23.61 -1.64
C PRO A 65 -5.49 22.42 -2.45
N GLY A 66 -4.39 22.59 -3.20
CA GLY A 66 -3.70 21.50 -3.90
C GLY A 66 -3.21 20.39 -2.95
N GLY A 67 -3.00 20.70 -1.67
CA GLY A 67 -2.63 19.74 -0.63
C GLY A 67 -3.75 18.74 -0.26
N ALA A 68 -5.00 18.99 -0.67
CA ALA A 68 -6.14 18.12 -0.39
C ALA A 68 -6.02 16.73 -1.04
N TYR A 69 -5.14 16.57 -2.04
CA TYR A 69 -4.87 15.28 -2.67
C TYR A 69 -3.96 14.37 -1.82
N ALA A 70 -3.17 14.92 -0.89
CA ALA A 70 -2.24 14.18 -0.04
C ALA A 70 -2.89 13.03 0.79
N PRO A 71 -4.04 13.21 1.48
CA PRO A 71 -4.68 12.12 2.20
C PRO A 71 -5.13 10.98 1.28
N HIS A 72 -5.61 11.28 0.08
CA HIS A 72 -5.98 10.25 -0.90
C HIS A 72 -4.77 9.40 -1.33
N MET A 73 -3.62 10.04 -1.58
CA MET A 73 -2.38 9.33 -1.88
C MET A 73 -1.93 8.43 -0.72
N LEU A 74 -1.98 8.91 0.52
CA LEU A 74 -1.58 8.11 1.68
C LEU A 74 -2.50 6.90 1.86
N ARG A 75 -3.82 7.09 1.75
CA ARG A 75 -4.80 6.00 1.85
C ARG A 75 -4.46 4.88 0.86
N ASN A 76 -4.23 5.23 -0.40
CA ASN A 76 -3.95 4.26 -1.45
C ASN A 76 -2.60 3.57 -1.23
N TYR A 77 -1.59 4.30 -0.74
CA TYR A 77 -0.29 3.74 -0.37
C TYR A 77 -0.42 2.73 0.78
N LEU A 78 -1.14 3.07 1.85
CA LEU A 78 -1.36 2.19 3.00
C LEU A 78 -2.18 0.96 2.62
N LEU A 79 -3.22 1.12 1.80
CA LEU A 79 -4.02 0.02 1.27
C LEU A 79 -3.16 -0.95 0.44
N LYS A 80 -2.35 -0.43 -0.48
CA LYS A 80 -1.42 -1.24 -1.30
C LYS A 80 -0.41 -1.97 -0.41
N ARG A 81 0.14 -1.29 0.60
CA ARG A 81 1.07 -1.90 1.56
C ARG A 81 0.40 -3.03 2.37
N ARG A 82 -0.83 -2.84 2.85
CA ARG A 82 -1.60 -3.85 3.58
C ARG A 82 -1.87 -5.08 2.71
N ARG A 83 -2.30 -4.87 1.45
CA ARG A 83 -2.55 -5.94 0.49
C ARG A 83 -1.29 -6.72 0.13
N ASN A 84 -0.16 -6.03 -0.08
CA ASN A 84 1.12 -6.70 -0.35
C ASN A 84 1.57 -7.56 0.84
N ALA A 85 1.39 -7.06 2.07
CA ALA A 85 1.69 -7.83 3.28
C ALA A 85 0.81 -9.08 3.38
N LEU A 86 -0.50 -8.95 3.11
CA LEU A 86 -1.43 -10.08 3.10
C LEU A 86 -1.07 -11.10 2.01
N ASN A 87 -0.70 -10.66 0.81
CA ASN A 87 -0.30 -11.54 -0.30
C ASN A 87 0.97 -12.34 0.07
N LEU A 88 1.96 -11.69 0.69
CA LEU A 88 3.16 -12.36 1.20
C LEU A 88 2.83 -13.42 2.27
N GLN A 89 1.99 -13.07 3.24
CA GLN A 89 1.56 -14.01 4.30
C GLN A 89 0.70 -15.16 3.74
N PHE A 90 -0.07 -14.89 2.69
CA PHE A 90 -0.82 -15.91 1.97
C PHE A 90 0.11 -16.89 1.24
N LYS A 91 1.18 -16.42 0.57
CA LYS A 91 2.23 -17.30 0.02
C LYS A 91 2.84 -18.21 1.09
N GLN A 92 3.17 -17.66 2.26
CA GLN A 92 3.70 -18.43 3.40
C GLN A 92 2.71 -19.47 3.90
N THR A 93 1.43 -19.11 3.96
CA THR A 93 0.33 -20.03 4.31
C THR A 93 0.24 -21.18 3.32
N LEU A 94 0.27 -20.90 2.01
CA LEU A 94 0.24 -21.95 0.98
C LEU A 94 1.45 -22.88 1.08
N PHE A 95 2.63 -22.36 1.41
CA PHE A 95 3.81 -23.20 1.63
C PHE A 95 3.60 -24.17 2.81
N SER A 96 3.10 -23.67 3.95
CA SER A 96 2.77 -24.51 5.11
C SER A 96 1.70 -25.56 4.77
N LEU A 97 0.60 -25.14 4.13
CA LEU A 97 -0.45 -26.04 3.66
C LEU A 97 0.08 -27.13 2.74
N SER A 98 0.93 -26.78 1.77
CA SER A 98 1.55 -27.75 0.86
C SER A 98 2.38 -28.78 1.62
N SER A 99 3.15 -28.35 2.62
CA SER A 99 3.98 -29.23 3.45
C SER A 99 3.12 -30.20 4.27
N SER A 100 2.12 -29.68 4.99
CA SER A 100 1.21 -30.49 5.81
C SER A 100 0.39 -31.49 4.99
N LEU A 101 -0.13 -31.08 3.84
CA LEU A 101 -0.89 -31.96 2.94
C LEU A 101 0.02 -33.03 2.31
N SER A 102 1.25 -32.68 1.95
CA SER A 102 2.25 -33.66 1.45
C SER A 102 2.59 -34.72 2.49
N ALA A 103 2.55 -34.36 3.78
CA ALA A 103 2.72 -35.30 4.90
C ALA A 103 1.48 -36.18 5.16
N GLY A 104 0.45 -36.10 4.31
CA GLY A 104 -0.77 -36.91 4.43
C GLY A 104 -1.73 -36.43 5.51
N ARG A 105 -1.57 -35.21 6.03
CA ARG A 105 -2.51 -34.63 7.00
C ARG A 105 -3.82 -34.28 6.32
N SER A 106 -4.90 -34.29 7.10
CA SER A 106 -6.20 -33.79 6.63
C SER A 106 -6.12 -32.28 6.34
N VAL A 107 -7.04 -31.79 5.50
CA VAL A 107 -7.10 -30.37 5.13
C VAL A 107 -7.29 -29.48 6.37
N GLU A 108 -8.17 -29.89 7.26
CA GLU A 108 -8.49 -29.18 8.50
C GLU A 108 -7.24 -29.06 9.39
N ASN A 109 -6.46 -30.15 9.49
CA ASN A 109 -5.21 -30.15 10.24
C ASN A 109 -4.13 -29.30 9.58
N ALA A 110 -4.05 -29.29 8.24
CA ALA A 110 -3.12 -28.44 7.52
C ALA A 110 -3.38 -26.94 7.78
N PHE A 111 -4.64 -26.51 7.78
CA PHE A 111 -4.99 -25.13 8.13
C PHE A 111 -4.65 -24.78 9.59
N ARG A 112 -4.84 -25.71 10.54
CA ARG A 112 -4.41 -25.51 11.95
C ARG A 112 -2.89 -25.39 12.07
N GLU A 113 -2.13 -26.19 11.34
CA GLU A 113 -0.67 -26.15 11.34
C GLU A 113 -0.15 -24.85 10.72
N ALA A 114 -0.78 -24.38 9.64
CA ALA A 114 -0.45 -23.08 9.02
C ALA A 114 -0.61 -21.89 9.99
N VAL A 115 -1.60 -21.92 10.90
CA VAL A 115 -1.70 -20.91 11.97
C VAL A 115 -0.46 -20.93 12.87
N GLN A 116 0.02 -22.11 13.24
CA GLN A 116 1.19 -22.24 14.12
C GLN A 116 2.46 -21.79 13.41
N ASP A 117 2.67 -22.21 12.17
CA ASP A 117 3.83 -21.82 11.36
C ASP A 117 3.88 -20.30 11.17
N LEU A 118 2.76 -19.66 10.84
CA LEU A 118 2.71 -18.20 10.69
C LEU A 118 2.96 -17.47 12.02
N ARG A 119 2.52 -18.01 13.16
CA ARG A 119 2.83 -17.43 14.49
C ARG A 119 4.32 -17.49 14.83
N MET A 120 5.04 -18.50 14.34
CA MET A 120 6.50 -18.56 14.51
C MET A 120 7.21 -17.51 13.65
N LEU A 121 6.67 -17.20 12.47
CA LEU A 121 7.22 -16.17 11.56
C LEU A 121 6.88 -14.74 12.00
N ASP A 122 5.74 -14.53 12.66
CA ASP A 122 5.31 -13.25 13.22
C ASP A 122 4.91 -13.37 14.71
N PRO A 123 5.90 -13.39 15.63
CA PRO A 123 5.66 -13.54 17.06
C PRO A 123 4.88 -12.36 17.68
N GLU A 124 4.88 -11.19 17.04
CA GLU A 124 4.18 -10.00 17.53
C GLU A 124 2.66 -10.08 17.32
N GLY A 125 2.16 -11.08 16.58
CA GLY A 125 0.73 -11.37 16.43
C GLY A 125 -0.04 -10.30 15.66
N SER A 126 0.66 -9.48 14.86
CA SER A 126 0.06 -8.39 14.08
C SER A 126 -0.43 -8.82 12.69
N SER A 127 -0.13 -10.07 12.30
CA SER A 127 -0.51 -10.65 11.03
C SER A 127 -2.02 -10.80 10.87
N VAL A 128 -2.53 -10.04 9.91
CA VAL A 128 -3.89 -10.15 9.39
C VAL A 128 -4.22 -11.58 8.97
N MET A 129 -3.26 -12.27 8.34
CA MET A 129 -3.48 -13.64 7.85
C MET A 129 -3.71 -14.63 8.99
N ILE A 130 -3.05 -14.44 10.15
CA ILE A 130 -3.27 -15.30 11.32
C ILE A 130 -4.73 -15.18 11.79
N SER A 131 -5.28 -13.96 11.87
CA SER A 131 -6.69 -13.75 12.22
C SER A 131 -7.62 -14.46 11.25
N GLU A 132 -7.35 -14.35 9.94
CA GLU A 132 -8.14 -14.99 8.89
C GLU A 132 -8.08 -16.52 8.93
N LEU A 133 -6.91 -17.10 9.17
CA LEU A 133 -6.78 -18.55 9.35
C LEU A 133 -7.52 -19.04 10.60
N ASN A 134 -7.50 -18.27 11.70
CA ASN A 134 -8.28 -18.63 12.89
C ASN A 134 -9.79 -18.60 12.60
N ILE A 135 -10.28 -17.64 11.81
CA ILE A 135 -11.69 -17.60 11.36
C ILE A 135 -12.02 -18.82 10.50
N ILE A 136 -11.14 -19.21 9.57
CA ILE A 136 -11.32 -20.41 8.74
C ILE A 136 -11.38 -21.67 9.62
N CYS A 137 -10.41 -21.83 10.54
CA CYS A 137 -10.39 -22.94 11.49
C CYS A 137 -11.64 -23.02 12.35
N ALA A 138 -12.09 -21.90 12.92
CA ALA A 138 -13.30 -21.85 13.73
C ALA A 138 -14.54 -22.27 12.92
N ARG A 139 -14.68 -21.78 11.68
CA ARG A 139 -15.78 -22.16 10.79
C ARG A 139 -15.81 -23.67 10.52
N MET A 140 -14.66 -24.28 10.28
CA MET A 140 -14.54 -25.73 10.11
C MET A 140 -14.91 -26.49 11.39
N GLU A 141 -14.56 -25.98 12.57
CA GLU A 141 -14.95 -26.57 13.86
C GLU A 141 -16.46 -26.53 14.09
N TYR A 142 -17.15 -25.52 13.57
CA TYR A 142 -18.61 -25.44 13.55
C TYR A 142 -19.26 -26.22 12.40
N GLY A 143 -18.51 -27.05 11.68
CA GLY A 143 -19.02 -27.93 10.63
C GLY A 143 -19.22 -27.27 9.26
N GLN A 144 -18.74 -26.04 9.06
CA GLN A 144 -18.74 -25.45 7.71
C GLN A 144 -17.66 -26.09 6.83
N PRO A 145 -17.95 -26.36 5.55
CA PRO A 145 -16.95 -26.82 4.60
C PRO A 145 -15.81 -25.81 4.46
N VAL A 146 -14.58 -26.31 4.32
CA VAL A 146 -13.37 -25.49 4.14
C VAL A 146 -13.44 -24.61 2.90
N GLU A 147 -14.09 -25.09 1.84
CA GLU A 147 -14.30 -24.39 0.57
C GLU A 147 -15.14 -23.13 0.77
N GLU A 148 -16.17 -23.20 1.61
CA GLU A 148 -17.05 -22.07 1.93
C GLU A 148 -16.35 -21.06 2.85
N ALA A 149 -15.60 -21.54 3.85
CA ALA A 149 -14.79 -20.70 4.72
C ALA A 149 -13.70 -19.94 3.93
N LEU A 150 -13.03 -20.63 3.00
CA LEU A 150 -12.00 -20.05 2.14
C LEU A 150 -12.59 -19.05 1.12
N ARG A 151 -13.76 -19.35 0.56
CA ARG A 151 -14.51 -18.44 -0.31
C ARG A 151 -14.91 -17.15 0.40
N ASN A 152 -15.38 -17.24 1.65
CA ASN A 152 -15.70 -16.04 2.43
C ASN A 152 -14.46 -15.18 2.71
N PHE A 153 -13.30 -15.80 2.94
CA PHE A 153 -12.04 -15.08 3.08
C PHE A 153 -11.61 -14.42 1.75
N SER A 154 -11.68 -15.13 0.62
CA SER A 154 -11.25 -14.58 -0.67
C SER A 154 -12.06 -13.35 -1.08
N GLU A 155 -13.38 -13.38 -0.89
CA GLU A 155 -14.28 -12.26 -1.19
C GLU A 155 -13.97 -11.01 -0.34
N ARG A 156 -13.59 -11.19 0.92
CA ARG A 156 -13.20 -10.09 1.83
C ARG A 156 -11.78 -9.59 1.55
N ALA A 157 -10.86 -10.48 1.17
CA ALA A 157 -9.51 -10.11 0.78
C ALA A 157 -9.52 -9.20 -0.47
N GLY A 158 -10.40 -9.50 -1.44
CA GLY A 158 -10.52 -8.73 -2.69
C GLY A 158 -9.21 -8.72 -3.47
N MET A 159 -8.52 -9.87 -3.48
CA MET A 159 -7.25 -10.08 -4.15
C MET A 159 -7.39 -11.24 -5.12
N GLU A 160 -7.07 -10.99 -6.38
CA GLU A 160 -7.23 -11.94 -7.48
C GLU A 160 -6.53 -13.29 -7.22
N ASP A 161 -5.33 -13.27 -6.65
CA ASP A 161 -4.57 -14.50 -6.38
C ASP A 161 -5.27 -15.39 -5.33
N ILE A 162 -5.95 -14.81 -4.34
CA ILE A 162 -6.69 -15.55 -3.31
C ILE A 162 -8.04 -16.05 -3.86
N GLU A 163 -8.73 -15.22 -4.66
CA GLU A 163 -9.97 -15.61 -5.33
C GLU A 163 -9.75 -16.81 -6.26
N ARG A 164 -8.72 -16.74 -7.12
CA ARG A 164 -8.34 -17.83 -8.02
C ARG A 164 -7.96 -19.10 -7.25
N PHE A 165 -7.21 -18.97 -6.17
CA PHE A 165 -6.89 -20.13 -5.32
C PHE A 165 -8.14 -20.78 -4.76
N ALA A 166 -9.07 -19.99 -4.18
CA ALA A 166 -10.30 -20.51 -3.59
C ALA A 166 -11.16 -21.28 -4.62
N ASP A 167 -11.24 -20.78 -5.85
CA ASP A 167 -11.97 -21.45 -6.93
C ASP A 167 -11.32 -22.79 -7.34
N VAL A 168 -10.01 -22.78 -7.61
CA VAL A 168 -9.30 -24.01 -8.01
C VAL A 168 -9.29 -25.03 -6.87
N PHE A 169 -9.11 -24.57 -5.63
CA PHE A 169 -9.15 -25.41 -4.44
C PHE A 169 -10.52 -26.09 -4.27
N SER A 170 -11.61 -25.33 -4.38
CA SER A 170 -12.98 -25.86 -4.26
C SER A 170 -13.28 -26.91 -5.33
N VAL A 171 -12.89 -26.65 -6.58
CA VAL A 171 -13.07 -27.62 -7.67
C VAL A 171 -12.25 -28.88 -7.40
N CYS A 172 -10.97 -28.74 -7.05
CA CYS A 172 -10.07 -29.85 -6.80
C CYS A 172 -10.55 -30.75 -5.65
N LYS A 173 -11.01 -30.13 -4.55
CA LYS A 173 -11.53 -30.86 -3.39
C LYS A 173 -12.78 -31.67 -3.73
N ARG A 174 -13.69 -31.10 -4.53
CA ARG A 174 -14.93 -31.77 -4.98
C ARG A 174 -14.66 -32.90 -5.97
N THR A 175 -13.69 -32.75 -6.87
CA THR A 175 -13.34 -33.77 -7.87
C THR A 175 -12.39 -34.84 -7.34
N GLY A 176 -11.85 -34.68 -6.12
CA GLY A 176 -10.83 -35.58 -5.56
C GLY A 176 -9.48 -35.45 -6.26
N GLY A 177 -9.15 -34.27 -6.77
CA GLY A 177 -7.86 -33.99 -7.40
C GLY A 177 -6.72 -33.86 -6.38
N ASP A 178 -5.52 -33.61 -6.90
CA ASP A 178 -4.33 -33.42 -6.08
C ASP A 178 -4.29 -32.00 -5.48
N LEU A 179 -4.75 -31.88 -4.22
CA LEU A 179 -4.71 -30.63 -3.46
C LEU A 179 -3.27 -30.18 -3.16
N VAL A 180 -2.34 -31.11 -3.00
CA VAL A 180 -0.92 -30.78 -2.76
C VAL A 180 -0.40 -30.03 -3.97
N GLU A 181 -0.66 -30.53 -5.17
CA GLU A 181 -0.22 -29.88 -6.40
C GLU A 181 -0.87 -28.52 -6.62
N VAL A 182 -2.18 -28.37 -6.33
CA VAL A 182 -2.88 -27.09 -6.44
C VAL A 182 -2.27 -26.04 -5.51
N VAL A 183 -2.07 -26.39 -4.24
CA VAL A 183 -1.49 -25.49 -3.23
C VAL A 183 -0.04 -25.13 -3.60
N ARG A 184 0.77 -26.12 -3.98
CA ARG A 184 2.16 -25.95 -4.37
C ARG A 184 2.30 -25.04 -5.59
N ARG A 185 1.55 -25.30 -6.67
CA ARG A 185 1.55 -24.45 -7.88
C ARG A 185 1.14 -23.03 -7.58
N THR A 186 0.10 -22.84 -6.77
CA THR A 186 -0.35 -21.49 -6.39
C THR A 186 0.73 -20.75 -5.60
N SER A 187 1.39 -21.42 -4.65
CA SER A 187 2.51 -20.84 -3.89
C SER A 187 3.68 -20.43 -4.81
N THR A 188 4.02 -21.28 -5.79
CA THR A 188 5.05 -20.98 -6.80
C THR A 188 4.67 -19.78 -7.66
N ILE A 189 3.46 -19.75 -8.23
CA ILE A 189 2.99 -18.65 -9.11
C ILE A 189 3.00 -17.32 -8.36
N ILE A 190 2.48 -17.29 -7.13
CA ILE A 190 2.50 -16.08 -6.29
C ILE A 190 3.94 -15.70 -5.95
N GLY A 191 4.80 -16.68 -5.67
CA GLY A 191 6.21 -16.46 -5.44
C GLY A 191 6.92 -15.79 -6.61
N GLU A 192 6.80 -16.37 -7.80
CA GLU A 192 7.36 -15.83 -9.04
C GLU A 192 6.83 -14.41 -9.31
N LYS A 193 5.53 -14.18 -9.09
CA LYS A 193 4.94 -12.84 -9.22
C LYS A 193 5.54 -11.83 -8.25
N LEU A 194 5.75 -12.19 -6.98
CA LEU A 194 6.38 -11.32 -5.99
C LEU A 194 7.85 -11.05 -6.34
N ASP A 195 8.58 -12.05 -6.82
CA ASP A 195 9.99 -11.91 -7.21
C ASP A 195 10.11 -10.97 -8.42
N ILE A 196 9.26 -11.13 -9.44
CA ILE A 196 9.16 -10.21 -10.59
C ILE A 196 8.83 -8.79 -10.12
N GLN A 197 7.86 -8.62 -9.21
CA GLN A 197 7.50 -7.32 -8.65
C GLN A 197 8.68 -6.67 -7.91
N GLN A 198 9.48 -7.46 -7.18
CA GLN A 198 10.67 -6.99 -6.49
C GLN A 198 11.76 -6.56 -7.48
N ASP A 199 12.03 -7.36 -8.51
CA ASP A 199 13.02 -7.04 -9.55
C ASP A 199 12.65 -5.75 -10.30
N ILE A 200 11.36 -5.57 -10.62
CA ILE A 200 10.83 -4.33 -11.20
C ILE A 200 11.02 -3.16 -10.22
N ALA A 201 10.69 -3.35 -8.94
CA ALA A 201 10.81 -2.30 -7.93
C ALA A 201 12.26 -1.84 -7.74
N VAL A 202 13.22 -2.78 -7.73
CA VAL A 202 14.66 -2.50 -7.64
C VAL A 202 15.15 -1.79 -8.90
N SER A 203 14.78 -2.30 -10.09
CA SER A 203 15.18 -1.70 -11.37
C SER A 203 14.69 -0.25 -11.53
N ILE A 204 13.50 0.05 -11.02
CA ILE A 204 12.90 1.39 -11.12
C ILE A 204 13.34 2.30 -9.96
N ALA A 205 13.85 1.75 -8.85
CA ALA A 205 14.23 2.54 -7.67
C ALA A 205 15.22 3.64 -8.02
N GLN A 206 16.24 3.33 -8.83
CA GLN A 206 17.21 4.31 -9.30
C GLN A 206 16.55 5.42 -10.13
N LYS A 207 15.69 5.08 -11.09
CA LYS A 207 14.97 6.05 -11.93
C LYS A 207 14.01 6.92 -11.13
N LYS A 208 13.32 6.34 -10.14
CA LYS A 208 12.49 7.09 -9.19
C LYS A 208 13.30 8.09 -8.37
N PHE A 209 14.51 7.72 -7.96
CA PHE A 209 15.41 8.62 -7.24
C PHE A 209 15.90 9.77 -8.14
N GLU A 210 16.42 9.45 -9.33
CA GLU A 210 16.87 10.44 -10.33
C GLU A 210 15.74 11.43 -10.67
N ALA A 211 14.55 10.93 -10.97
CA ALA A 211 13.38 11.75 -11.28
C ALA A 211 12.99 12.68 -10.11
N LYS A 212 12.99 12.17 -8.87
CA LYS A 212 12.71 12.99 -7.69
C LYS A 212 13.76 14.07 -7.49
N ALA A 213 15.05 13.77 -7.70
CA ALA A 213 16.12 14.75 -7.61
C ALA A 213 15.94 15.87 -8.65
N LEU A 214 15.60 15.53 -9.89
CA LEU A 214 15.33 16.49 -10.96
C LEU A 214 14.10 17.37 -10.69
N LEU A 215 13.04 16.85 -10.07
CA LEU A 215 11.86 17.63 -9.71
C LEU A 215 12.11 18.60 -8.55
N ILE A 216 13.01 18.24 -7.63
CA ILE A 216 13.35 19.06 -6.45
C ILE A 216 14.42 20.11 -6.78
N SER A 217 15.28 19.88 -7.78
CA SER A 217 16.41 20.76 -8.09
C SER A 217 16.04 22.22 -8.37
N PRO A 218 14.94 22.56 -9.08
CA PRO A 218 14.58 23.97 -9.34
C PRO A 218 14.12 24.65 -8.05
N LEU A 219 13.50 23.91 -7.14
CA LEU A 219 13.09 24.41 -5.82
C LEU A 219 14.30 24.78 -4.98
N ILE A 220 15.31 23.91 -4.95
CA ILE A 220 16.57 24.17 -4.25
C ILE A 220 17.28 25.37 -4.86
N MET A 221 17.31 25.48 -6.19
CA MET A 221 17.97 26.58 -6.89
C MET A 221 17.31 27.94 -6.60
N VAL A 222 15.99 28.02 -6.67
CA VAL A 222 15.24 29.24 -6.32
C VAL A 222 15.46 29.60 -4.85
N MET A 223 15.41 28.61 -3.95
CA MET A 223 15.69 28.84 -2.53
C MET A 223 17.11 29.39 -2.31
N PHE A 224 18.12 28.77 -2.91
CA PHE A 224 19.50 29.19 -2.81
C PHE A 224 19.72 30.62 -3.34
N MET A 225 19.16 30.95 -4.51
CA MET A 225 19.25 32.29 -5.07
C MET A 225 18.50 33.33 -4.23
N SER A 226 17.35 32.97 -3.67
CA SER A 226 16.58 33.89 -2.80
C SER A 226 17.34 34.27 -1.53
N LEU A 227 18.17 33.36 -0.98
CA LEU A 227 18.97 33.59 0.22
C LEU A 227 20.27 34.34 -0.06
N THR A 228 20.92 34.08 -1.19
CA THR A 228 22.26 34.62 -1.51
C THR A 228 22.21 35.90 -2.33
N ALA A 229 21.20 36.06 -3.19
CA ALA A 229 21.06 37.15 -4.14
C ALA A 229 19.61 37.67 -4.20
N GLY A 230 19.04 38.01 -3.04
CA GLY A 230 17.66 38.46 -2.93
C GLY A 230 17.32 39.67 -3.82
N ASP A 231 18.25 40.61 -4.00
CA ASP A 231 18.06 41.77 -4.87
C ASP A 231 17.91 41.39 -6.35
N TYR A 232 18.58 40.34 -6.80
CA TYR A 232 18.47 39.82 -8.16
C TYR A 232 17.11 39.15 -8.42
N MET A 233 16.50 38.55 -7.39
CA MET A 233 15.21 37.87 -7.50
C MET A 233 13.99 38.82 -7.43
N LYS A 234 14.16 40.07 -6.95
CA LYS A 234 13.06 41.05 -6.82
C LYS A 234 12.21 41.24 -8.08
N PRO A 235 12.78 41.36 -9.30
CA PRO A 235 11.98 41.47 -10.52
C PRO A 235 11.15 40.21 -10.83
N MET A 236 11.54 39.02 -10.35
CA MET A 236 10.75 37.79 -10.52
C MET A 236 9.48 37.77 -9.68
N TYR A 237 9.42 38.55 -8.61
CA TYR A 237 8.26 38.62 -7.72
C TYR A 237 7.26 39.73 -8.10
N THR A 238 7.53 40.50 -9.16
CA THR A 238 6.73 41.67 -9.54
C THR A 238 6.41 41.71 -11.03
N GLY A 239 5.25 42.28 -11.39
CA GLY A 239 4.84 42.51 -12.78
C GLY A 239 4.94 41.25 -13.66
N ALA A 240 5.75 41.33 -14.72
CA ALA A 240 5.99 40.22 -15.65
C ALA A 240 6.66 38.99 -15.00
N GLY A 241 7.39 39.16 -13.89
CA GLY A 241 8.02 38.08 -13.16
C GLY A 241 7.02 37.07 -12.60
N ILE A 242 5.85 37.54 -12.13
CA ILE A 242 4.78 36.68 -11.62
C ILE A 242 4.27 35.74 -12.72
N ALA A 243 4.14 36.23 -13.95
CA ALA A 243 3.71 35.42 -15.09
C ALA A 243 4.76 34.34 -15.42
N ILE A 244 6.05 34.66 -15.37
CA ILE A 244 7.15 33.71 -15.60
C ILE A 244 7.19 32.65 -14.49
N SER A 245 7.05 33.05 -13.22
CA SER A 245 6.98 32.14 -12.07
C SER A 245 5.78 31.21 -12.15
N THR A 246 4.64 31.72 -12.62
CA THR A 246 3.43 30.91 -12.84
C THR A 246 3.68 29.88 -13.94
N LEU A 247 4.25 30.29 -15.08
CA LEU A 247 4.59 29.39 -16.18
C LEU A 247 5.57 28.29 -15.72
N ALA A 248 6.58 28.65 -14.93
CA ALA A 248 7.54 27.71 -14.38
C ALA A 248 6.88 26.68 -13.45
N LEU A 249 6.01 27.12 -12.54
CA LEU A 249 5.26 26.21 -11.66
C LEU A 249 4.35 25.27 -12.44
N VAL A 250 3.65 25.76 -13.47
CA VAL A 250 2.82 24.93 -14.34
C VAL A 250 3.68 23.90 -15.07
N ALA A 251 4.84 24.29 -15.60
CA ALA A 251 5.76 23.35 -16.25
C ALA A 251 6.28 22.29 -15.28
N LEU A 252 6.65 22.66 -14.04
CA LEU A 252 7.05 21.71 -12.99
C LEU A 252 5.93 20.75 -12.62
N PHE A 253 4.70 21.25 -12.52
CA PHE A 253 3.53 20.43 -12.23
C PHE A 253 3.26 19.42 -13.37
N LEU A 254 3.33 19.86 -14.63
CA LEU A 254 3.19 18.98 -15.79
C LEU A 254 4.30 17.92 -15.82
N CYS A 255 5.54 18.30 -15.53
CA CYS A 255 6.67 17.38 -15.41
C CYS A 255 6.43 16.34 -14.31
N TYR A 256 5.91 16.76 -13.15
CA TYR A 256 5.52 15.85 -12.07
C TYR A 256 4.44 14.86 -12.51
N LEU A 257 3.39 15.32 -13.19
CA LEU A 257 2.33 14.45 -13.72
C LEU A 257 2.85 13.45 -14.75
N TRP A 258 3.71 13.89 -15.66
CA TRP A 258 4.33 13.01 -16.66
C TRP A 258 5.22 11.96 -16.00
N THR A 259 6.06 12.38 -15.07
CA THR A 259 6.97 11.48 -14.35
C THR A 259 6.19 10.44 -13.55
N THR A 260 5.16 10.86 -12.81
CA THR A 260 4.34 9.93 -12.01
C THR A 260 3.59 8.92 -12.90
N LYS A 261 3.07 9.36 -14.05
CA LYS A 261 2.39 8.48 -15.02
C LYS A 261 3.34 7.46 -15.66
N ILE A 262 4.56 7.86 -16.02
CA ILE A 262 5.56 6.94 -16.62
C ILE A 262 6.08 5.93 -15.59
N MET A 263 6.20 6.35 -14.31
CA MET A 263 6.70 5.50 -13.24
C MET A 263 5.63 4.63 -12.58
N ASP A 264 4.35 4.85 -12.88
CA ASP A 264 3.26 3.99 -12.44
C ASP A 264 3.15 2.81 -13.40
N ILE A 265 3.98 1.81 -13.17
CA ILE A 265 3.86 0.53 -13.87
C ILE A 265 2.70 -0.24 -13.22
N PRO A 266 1.62 -0.53 -13.97
CA PRO A 266 0.57 -1.40 -13.45
C PRO A 266 1.17 -2.78 -13.18
N LEU A 267 1.01 -3.26 -11.96
CA LEU A 267 1.43 -4.57 -11.46
C LEU A 267 0.22 -5.40 -11.08
#